data_AF-A0A7S4N6V5-F1
#
_entry.id   AF-A0A7S4N6V5-F1
#
_cell.length_a   1.000
_cell.length_b   1.000
_cell.length_c   1.000
_cell.angle_alpha   90.00
_cell.angle_beta   90.00
_cell.angle_gamma   90.00
#
_symmetry.space_group_name_H-M   'P 1'
#
loop_
_entity.id
_entity.type
_entity.pdbx_description
1 polymer ?
#
loop_
_entity_poly.entity_id
_entity_poly.type
_entity_poly.pdbx_seq_one_letter_code
_entity_poly.pdbx_strand_id
1 'polypeptide(L)'
;SNYCKACLRCIEQVAKVKPHVNQVQLHAGMKGPDPGGLVSYTLAMGAKIQAYRPLAQGRVIKSQIVHEIANAHGKSAAQVGLKWVLQQGHTAITTTENVDHMRGNLDVFDWELSEGELARLSDMEPPDGWLDNIVGELCVL
;
A
#
# COMPACT_ATOMS: atom_id res chain seq x y z
N SER A 1 -13.80 -5.45 0.16
CA SER A 1 -12.49 -5.38 -0.50
C SER A 1 -12.70 -4.89 -1.92
N ASN A 2 -11.74 -4.16 -2.51
CA ASN A 2 -11.76 -3.65 -3.88
C ASN A 2 -12.89 -2.65 -4.23
N TYR A 3 -13.43 -1.93 -3.24
CA TYR A 3 -14.48 -0.94 -3.52
C TYR A 3 -13.87 0.37 -4.00
N CYS A 4 -14.22 0.81 -5.21
CA CYS A 4 -13.92 2.16 -5.69
C CYS A 4 -14.84 3.21 -5.02
N LYS A 5 -14.57 4.51 -5.24
CA LYS A 5 -15.36 5.61 -4.65
C LYS A 5 -16.85 5.52 -4.98
N ALA A 6 -17.20 5.16 -6.22
CA ALA A 6 -18.60 5.00 -6.63
C ALA A 6 -19.27 3.82 -5.90
N CYS A 7 -18.58 2.68 -5.81
CA CYS A 7 -19.05 1.50 -5.11
C CYS A 7 -19.21 1.79 -3.59
N LEU A 8 -18.30 2.57 -2.97
CA LEU A 8 -18.43 3.03 -1.58
C LEU A 8 -19.61 3.99 -1.37
N ARG A 9 -19.80 4.97 -2.27
CA ARG A 9 -20.93 5.90 -2.21
C ARG A 9 -22.27 5.17 -2.26
N CYS A 10 -22.39 4.13 -3.09
CA CYS A 10 -23.60 3.30 -3.11
C CYS A 10 -23.85 2.61 -1.76
N ILE A 11 -22.81 2.11 -1.10
CA ILE A 11 -22.93 1.51 0.23
C ILE A 11 -23.39 2.56 1.26
N GLU A 12 -22.81 3.75 1.26
CA GLU A 12 -23.19 4.81 2.22
C GLU A 12 -24.66 5.21 2.14
N GLN A 13 -25.29 5.05 0.98
CA GLN A 13 -26.71 5.38 0.77
C GLN A 13 -27.67 4.34 1.36
N VAL A 14 -27.24 3.08 1.49
CA VAL A 14 -28.15 1.96 1.81
C VAL A 14 -27.77 1.22 3.10
N ALA A 15 -26.50 1.26 3.48
CA ALA A 15 -25.98 0.46 4.59
C ALA A 15 -26.31 1.12 5.93
N LYS A 16 -27.02 0.39 6.79
CA LYS A 16 -27.24 0.79 8.19
C LYS A 16 -25.94 0.78 9.02
N VAL A 17 -25.01 -0.11 8.66
CA VAL A 17 -23.70 -0.24 9.28
C VAL A 17 -22.64 -0.04 8.19
N LYS A 18 -21.79 0.97 8.37
CA LYS A 18 -20.73 1.29 7.41
C LYS A 18 -19.61 0.22 7.46
N PRO A 19 -18.93 -0.05 6.33
CA PRO A 19 -17.76 -0.90 6.34
C PRO A 19 -16.65 -0.26 7.20
N HIS A 20 -15.99 -1.08 8.01
CA HIS A 20 -14.89 -0.61 8.87
C HIS A 20 -13.55 -0.59 8.13
N VAL A 21 -13.41 -1.42 7.09
CA VAL A 21 -12.18 -1.57 6.32
C VAL A 21 -12.52 -1.64 4.83
N ASN A 22 -11.82 -0.85 4.02
CA ASN A 22 -11.71 -1.09 2.59
C ASN A 22 -10.32 -1.67 2.32
N GLN A 23 -10.27 -2.99 2.14
CA GLN A 23 -9.05 -3.66 1.70
C GLN A 23 -8.87 -3.40 0.20
N VAL A 24 -7.75 -2.80 -0.20
CA VAL A 24 -7.47 -2.39 -1.58
C VAL A 24 -6.00 -2.60 -1.90
N GLN A 25 -5.65 -2.61 -3.19
CA GLN A 25 -4.25 -2.66 -3.57
C GLN A 25 -3.61 -1.33 -3.20
N LEU A 26 -2.50 -1.38 -2.49
CA LEU A 26 -1.73 -0.19 -2.18
C LEU A 26 -0.28 -0.57 -1.93
N HIS A 27 0.65 0.10 -2.61
CA HIS A 27 2.09 -0.08 -2.46
C HIS A 27 2.82 1.17 -2.97
N ALA A 28 4.12 1.27 -2.67
CA ALA A 28 4.98 2.30 -3.22
C ALA A 28 4.99 2.25 -4.76
N GLY A 29 5.16 3.40 -5.41
CA GLY A 29 5.15 3.54 -6.87
C GLY A 29 3.76 3.58 -7.52
N MET A 30 2.70 3.86 -6.75
CA MET A 30 1.32 4.03 -7.27
C MET A 30 0.95 5.51 -7.52
N LYS A 31 1.95 6.36 -7.83
CA LYS A 31 1.79 7.81 -8.02
C LYS A 31 1.24 8.51 -6.78
N GLY A 32 1.84 8.22 -5.62
CA GLY A 32 1.44 8.81 -4.35
C GLY A 32 0.72 7.87 -3.38
N PRO A 33 0.47 8.36 -2.15
CA PRO A 33 -0.23 7.60 -1.11
C PRO A 33 -1.75 7.56 -1.27
N ASP A 34 -2.33 8.40 -2.15
CA ASP A 34 -3.77 8.48 -2.40
C ASP A 34 -4.11 8.27 -3.89
N PRO A 35 -3.82 7.08 -4.45
CA PRO A 35 -4.09 6.80 -5.85
C PRO A 35 -5.58 7.01 -6.15
N GLY A 36 -5.87 7.86 -7.13
CA GLY A 36 -7.24 8.17 -7.57
C GLY A 36 -8.14 8.82 -6.51
N GLY A 37 -7.60 9.28 -5.38
CA GLY A 37 -8.38 9.83 -4.27
C GLY A 37 -9.15 8.77 -3.46
N LEU A 38 -8.86 7.47 -3.62
CA LEU A 38 -9.63 6.42 -2.94
C LEU A 38 -9.30 6.34 -1.45
N VAL A 39 -8.04 6.57 -1.07
CA VAL A 39 -7.59 6.52 0.33
C VAL A 39 -8.28 7.63 1.11
N SER A 40 -8.20 8.87 0.63
CA SER A 40 -8.85 10.01 1.28
C SER A 40 -10.37 9.82 1.38
N TYR A 41 -11.04 9.34 0.33
CA TYR A 41 -12.47 9.04 0.37
C TYR A 41 -12.81 7.97 1.43
N THR A 42 -12.04 6.87 1.46
CA THR A 42 -12.25 5.77 2.42
C THR A 42 -12.11 6.27 3.86
N LEU A 43 -11.06 7.07 4.12
CA LEU A 43 -10.82 7.63 5.45
C LEU A 43 -11.91 8.62 5.87
N ALA A 44 -12.37 9.48 4.95
CA ALA A 44 -13.44 10.46 5.21
C ALA A 44 -14.78 9.79 5.57
N MET A 45 -15.05 8.59 5.06
CA MET A 45 -16.22 7.78 5.42
C MET A 45 -16.11 7.17 6.84
N GLY A 46 -14.92 7.21 7.46
CA GLY A 46 -14.64 6.60 8.76
C GLY A 46 -14.11 5.17 8.67
N ALA A 47 -13.82 4.66 7.46
CA ALA A 47 -13.24 3.34 7.26
C ALA A 47 -11.70 3.41 7.25
N LYS A 48 -11.06 2.26 7.47
CA LYS A 48 -9.60 2.09 7.38
C LYS A 48 -9.19 1.49 6.04
N ILE A 49 -7.95 1.75 5.64
CA ILE A 49 -7.31 1.06 4.52
C ILE A 49 -6.55 -0.16 5.03
N GLN A 50 -6.73 -1.28 4.32
CA GLN A 50 -5.90 -2.46 4.43
C GLN A 50 -5.28 -2.76 3.07
N ALA A 51 -3.99 -2.51 2.94
CA ALA A 51 -3.26 -2.74 1.71
C ALA A 51 -3.07 -4.25 1.47
N TYR A 52 -3.57 -4.76 0.34
CA TYR A 52 -3.13 -6.05 -0.20
C TYR A 52 -2.07 -5.84 -1.28
N ARG A 53 -1.27 -6.89 -1.53
CA ARG A 53 -0.09 -6.84 -2.41
C ARG A 53 0.80 -5.62 -2.13
N PRO A 54 1.20 -5.37 -0.86
CA PRO A 54 2.04 -4.22 -0.50
C PRO A 54 3.43 -4.22 -1.16
N LEU A 55 3.84 -5.35 -1.75
CA LEU A 55 5.10 -5.50 -2.47
C LEU A 55 4.92 -5.68 -4.00
N ALA A 56 3.72 -5.45 -4.52
CA ALA A 56 3.37 -5.65 -5.95
C ALA A 56 3.85 -7.00 -6.51
N GLN A 57 3.60 -8.10 -5.78
CA GLN A 57 4.10 -9.44 -6.11
C GLN A 57 5.63 -9.50 -6.29
N GLY A 58 6.37 -8.80 -5.43
CA GLY A 58 7.83 -8.77 -5.47
C GLY A 58 8.40 -7.88 -6.57
N ARG A 59 7.60 -7.00 -7.18
CA ARG A 59 8.11 -6.04 -8.16
C ARG A 59 8.59 -4.74 -7.54
N VAL A 60 7.99 -4.30 -6.43
CA VAL A 60 8.51 -3.14 -5.64
C VAL A 60 9.96 -3.36 -5.24
N ILE A 61 10.31 -4.58 -4.82
CA ILE A 61 11.66 -4.92 -4.35
C ILE A 61 12.70 -4.99 -5.47
N LYS A 62 12.31 -4.78 -6.74
CA LYS A 62 13.25 -4.69 -7.88
C LYS A 62 13.65 -3.25 -8.20
N SER A 63 13.00 -2.27 -7.55
CA SER A 63 13.29 -0.86 -7.76
C SER A 63 14.65 -0.49 -7.16
N GLN A 64 15.48 0.20 -7.96
CA GLN A 64 16.76 0.72 -7.51
C GLN A 64 16.60 1.69 -6.33
N ILE A 65 15.56 2.53 -6.34
CA ILE A 65 15.24 3.47 -5.26
C ILE A 65 14.99 2.72 -3.94
N VAL A 66 14.24 1.60 -4.01
CA VAL A 66 13.94 0.77 -2.84
C VAL A 66 15.22 0.14 -2.29
N HIS A 67 16.13 -0.33 -3.16
CA HIS A 67 17.41 -0.89 -2.74
C HIS A 67 18.34 0.15 -2.09
N GLU A 68 18.41 1.36 -2.64
CA GLU A 68 19.21 2.44 -2.05
C GLU A 68 18.76 2.78 -0.63
N ILE A 69 17.45 2.92 -0.44
CA ILE A 69 16.85 3.18 0.87
C ILE A 69 17.07 1.99 1.81
N ALA A 70 16.86 0.77 1.34
CA ALA A 70 17.09 -0.44 2.12
C ALA A 70 18.53 -0.50 2.66
N ASN A 71 19.53 -0.19 1.82
CA ASN A 71 20.93 -0.13 2.22
C ASN A 71 21.21 0.96 3.25
N ALA A 72 20.61 2.15 3.10
CA ALA A 72 20.78 3.26 4.04
C ALA A 72 20.29 2.92 5.46
N HIS A 73 19.24 2.09 5.56
CA HIS A 73 18.66 1.66 6.85
C HIS A 73 19.18 0.32 7.36
N GLY A 74 20.02 -0.39 6.59
CA GLY A 74 20.43 -1.76 6.92
C GLY A 74 19.25 -2.74 6.95
N LYS A 75 18.24 -2.52 6.11
CA LYS A 75 17.01 -3.32 6.01
C LYS A 75 16.90 -3.99 4.64
N SER A 76 15.96 -4.91 4.49
CA SER A 76 15.64 -5.51 3.19
C SER A 76 14.71 -4.62 2.36
N ALA A 77 14.75 -4.78 1.04
CA ALA A 77 13.83 -4.09 0.13
C ALA A 77 12.35 -4.38 0.44
N ALA A 78 12.05 -5.60 0.91
CA ALA A 78 10.70 -5.98 1.34
C ALA A 78 10.26 -5.18 2.59
N GLN A 79 11.16 -5.01 3.56
CA GLN A 79 10.89 -4.19 4.74
C GLN A 79 10.61 -2.73 4.37
N VAL A 80 11.37 -2.14 3.42
CA VAL A 80 11.11 -0.77 2.92
C VAL A 80 9.73 -0.66 2.29
N GLY A 81 9.35 -1.59 1.41
CA GLY A 81 8.02 -1.57 0.78
C GLY A 81 6.87 -1.70 1.79
N LEU A 82 7.01 -2.59 2.77
CA LEU A 82 6.02 -2.72 3.87
C LEU A 82 5.99 -1.46 4.74
N LYS A 83 7.17 -0.92 5.07
CA LYS A 83 7.31 0.25 5.93
C LYS A 83 6.66 1.48 5.33
N TRP A 84 6.78 1.66 4.00
CA TRP A 84 6.08 2.73 3.29
C TRP A 84 4.58 2.68 3.57
N VAL A 85 3.92 1.52 3.38
CA VAL A 85 2.48 1.37 3.63
C VAL A 85 2.11 1.71 5.08
N LEU A 86 2.89 1.19 6.03
CA LEU A 86 2.65 1.40 7.46
C LEU A 86 2.78 2.88 7.85
N GLN A 87 3.78 3.58 7.31
CA GLN A 87 3.99 5.01 7.59
C GLN A 87 3.00 5.94 6.88
N GLN A 88 2.31 5.49 5.83
CA GLN A 88 1.11 6.18 5.33
C GLN A 88 -0.09 6.06 6.30
N GLY A 89 0.05 5.34 7.42
CA GLY A 89 -1.01 5.14 8.41
C GLY A 89 -1.99 4.04 8.01
N HIS A 90 -1.56 3.07 7.21
CA HIS A 90 -2.40 1.97 6.72
C HIS A 90 -1.91 0.63 7.23
N THR A 91 -2.83 -0.34 7.31
CA THR A 91 -2.46 -1.73 7.62
C THR A 91 -2.05 -2.45 6.34
N ALA A 92 -1.10 -3.37 6.43
CA ALA A 92 -0.66 -4.18 5.30
C ALA A 92 -0.96 -5.66 5.55
N ILE A 93 -1.38 -6.37 4.51
CA ILE A 93 -1.42 -7.83 4.49
C ILE A 93 -0.44 -8.37 3.45
N THR A 94 0.41 -9.29 3.88
CA THR A 94 1.36 -9.99 3.03
C THR A 94 1.27 -11.49 3.31
N THR A 95 1.74 -12.30 2.36
CA THR A 95 1.78 -13.76 2.51
C THR A 95 3.19 -14.25 2.22
N THR A 96 3.63 -15.24 2.98
CA THR A 96 4.88 -15.94 2.74
C THR A 96 4.87 -17.29 3.45
N GLU A 97 5.51 -18.28 2.86
CA GLU A 97 5.77 -19.58 3.48
C GLU A 97 7.21 -19.67 4.01
N ASN A 98 8.05 -18.69 3.70
CA ASN A 98 9.45 -18.64 4.13
C ASN A 98 9.55 -17.99 5.52
N VAL A 99 10.12 -18.71 6.48
CA VAL A 99 10.24 -18.26 7.87
C VAL A 99 11.09 -16.99 8.01
N ASP A 100 12.14 -16.83 7.22
CA ASP A 100 13.00 -15.64 7.27
C ASP A 100 12.26 -14.42 6.70
N HIS A 101 11.44 -14.61 5.66
CA HIS A 101 10.52 -13.56 5.20
C HIS A 101 9.48 -13.23 6.27
N MET A 102 8.94 -14.19 7.02
CA MET A 102 8.00 -13.90 8.12
C MET A 102 8.68 -13.01 9.17
N ARG A 103 9.91 -13.36 9.59
CA ARG A 103 10.68 -12.56 10.55
C ARG A 103 10.95 -11.16 10.02
N GLY A 104 11.43 -11.05 8.78
CA GLY A 104 11.70 -9.76 8.15
C GLY A 104 10.45 -8.88 8.01
N ASN A 105 9.31 -9.48 7.64
CA ASN A 105 8.04 -8.76 7.51
C ASN A 105 7.53 -8.20 8.86
N LEU A 106 7.93 -8.82 9.99
CA LEU A 106 7.60 -8.37 11.34
C LEU A 106 8.61 -7.34 11.89
N ASP A 107 9.87 -7.37 11.44
CA ASP A 107 10.92 -6.41 11.80
C ASP A 107 10.79 -5.08 11.02
N VAL A 108 9.62 -4.45 11.11
CA VAL A 108 9.31 -3.17 10.42
C VAL A 108 8.85 -2.06 11.36
N PHE A 109 8.73 -2.32 12.66
CA PHE A 109 8.14 -1.36 13.60
C PHE A 109 9.16 -0.44 14.28
N ASP A 110 10.41 -0.87 14.43
CA ASP A 110 11.41 -0.20 15.29
C ASP A 110 12.33 0.81 14.57
N TRP A 111 11.96 1.24 13.37
CA TRP A 111 12.71 2.22 12.56
C TRP A 111 11.75 3.07 11.73
N GLU A 112 12.22 4.07 10.99
CA GLU A 112 11.36 4.91 10.15
C GLU A 112 12.07 5.39 8.89
N LEU A 113 11.30 5.51 7.81
CA LEU A 113 11.65 6.24 6.60
C LEU A 113 11.45 7.73 6.86
N SER A 114 12.40 8.55 6.41
CA SER A 114 12.27 10.01 6.40
C SER A 114 11.19 10.47 5.41
N GLU A 115 10.71 11.69 5.58
CA GLU A 115 9.74 12.31 4.65
C GLU A 115 10.25 12.31 3.20
N GLY A 116 11.55 12.59 3.01
CA GLY A 116 12.19 12.55 1.69
C GLY A 116 12.21 11.15 1.07
N GLU A 117 12.42 10.11 1.87
CA GLU A 117 12.36 8.73 1.40
C GLU A 117 10.93 8.29 1.06
N LEU A 118 9.96 8.68 1.88
CA LEU A 118 8.53 8.45 1.60
C LEU A 118 8.10 9.11 0.28
N ALA A 119 8.54 10.35 0.03
CA ALA A 119 8.29 11.03 -1.23
C ALA A 119 8.95 10.29 -2.41
N ARG A 120 10.25 9.94 -2.30
CA ARG A 120 10.97 9.18 -3.35
C ARG A 120 10.30 7.85 -3.70
N LEU A 121 9.81 7.12 -2.69
CA LEU A 121 9.09 5.85 -2.90
C LEU A 121 7.69 6.06 -3.50
N SER A 122 7.06 7.20 -3.23
CA SER A 122 5.75 7.55 -3.78
C SER A 122 5.84 7.93 -5.26
N ASP A 123 6.93 8.59 -5.64
CA ASP A 123 7.17 9.16 -6.97
C ASP A 123 7.96 8.23 -7.92
N MET A 124 8.41 7.08 -7.43
CA MET A 124 9.12 6.12 -8.29
C MET A 124 8.20 5.58 -9.39
N GLU A 125 8.80 5.21 -10.52
CA GLU A 125 8.07 4.57 -11.62
C GLU A 125 7.34 3.30 -11.14
N PRO A 126 6.09 3.09 -11.56
CA PRO A 126 5.36 1.87 -11.27
C PRO A 126 6.15 0.65 -11.77
N PRO A 127 6.10 -0.49 -11.07
CA PRO A 127 6.87 -1.65 -11.48
C PRO A 127 6.48 -2.15 -12.89
N ASP A 128 7.46 -2.46 -13.74
CA ASP A 128 7.25 -2.85 -15.14
C ASP A 128 6.15 -3.90 -15.34
N GLY A 129 5.30 -3.70 -16.35
CA GLY A 129 4.23 -4.62 -16.72
C GLY A 129 3.11 -4.73 -15.69
N TRP A 130 2.98 -3.76 -14.80
CA TRP A 130 1.77 -3.52 -14.02
C TRP A 130 1.02 -2.35 -14.61
N LEU A 131 -0.10 -2.65 -15.28
CA LEU A 131 -1.17 -1.68 -15.38
C LEU A 131 -1.85 -1.70 -14.02
N ASP A 132 -1.65 -0.65 -13.23
CA ASP A 132 -2.59 -0.35 -12.17
C ASP A 132 -3.95 -0.25 -12.86
N ASN A 133 -4.87 -1.18 -12.58
CA ASN A 133 -6.27 -0.80 -12.56
C ASN A 133 -6.33 0.27 -11.49
N ILE A 134 -6.14 1.53 -11.91
CA ILE A 134 -5.93 2.67 -11.00
C ILE A 134 -7.04 2.57 -9.98
N VAL A 135 -6.60 2.40 -8.73
CA VAL A 135 -7.42 2.31 -7.54
C VAL A 135 -8.38 3.51 -7.59
N GLY A 136 -9.62 3.29 -8.04
CA GLY A 136 -10.58 4.38 -8.25
C GLY A 136 -11.41 4.34 -9.53
N GLU A 137 -10.94 3.76 -10.64
CA GLU A 137 -11.67 3.81 -11.92
C GLU A 137 -12.40 2.51 -12.30
N LEU A 138 -11.87 1.35 -11.92
CA LEU A 138 -12.48 0.05 -12.22
C LEU A 138 -12.75 -0.70 -10.92
N CYS A 139 -14.03 -1.00 -10.65
CA CYS A 139 -14.39 -2.01 -9.65
C CYS A 139 -13.92 -3.36 -10.22
N VAL A 140 -12.77 -3.86 -9.73
CA VAL A 140 -12.25 -5.17 -10.09
C VAL A 140 -13.02 -6.19 -9.23
N LEU A 141 -14.01 -6.84 -9.84
CA LEU A 141 -14.69 -8.01 -9.28
C LEU A 141 -13.78 -9.23 -9.34
#